data_AF-A0A7X7CX87-F1
#
_entry.id   AF-A0A7X7CX87-F1
#
_cell.length_a   1.000
_cell.length_b   1.000
_cell.length_c   1.000
_cell.angle_alpha   90.00
_cell.angle_beta   90.00
_cell.angle_gamma   90.00
#
_symmetry.space_group_name_H-M   'P 1'
#
loop_
_entity.id
_entity.type
_entity.pdbx_description
1 polymer ?
#
loop_
_entity_poly.entity_id
_entity_poly.type
_entity_poly.pdbx_seq_one_letter_code
_entity_poly.pdbx_strand_id
1 'polypeptide(L)'
;MKTKHFTWKLIMLLCLAGMASVPSCDWFREDPLYVGTWQYTDKIYAGEMVFNGITTLTLTESTFEEIYVLKADNSSEIGSLLAMKGDLDVSGNEMTFRLTAVGECIRDNQQNCTASVEWFQKGSSTYSTYMQYLKETVQGEFVADEDYLWLVRDRNLDGDTEDTGEDVEFERL
;
A
#
# COMPACT_ATOMS: atom_id res chain seq x y z
N MET A 1 -15.30 -61.61 -30.87
CA MET A 1 -15.94 -60.28 -30.70
C MET A 1 -15.74 -59.77 -29.27
N LYS A 2 -14.61 -59.14 -28.93
CA LYS A 2 -14.41 -58.46 -27.62
C LYS A 2 -13.54 -57.19 -27.68
N THR A 3 -12.96 -56.88 -28.83
CA THR A 3 -11.97 -55.80 -28.99
C THR A 3 -12.57 -54.40 -29.15
N LYS A 4 -13.85 -54.25 -29.52
CA LYS A 4 -14.46 -52.93 -29.78
C LYS A 4 -14.84 -52.12 -28.53
N HIS A 5 -15.02 -52.75 -27.37
CA HIS A 5 -15.40 -52.04 -26.14
C HIS A 5 -14.19 -51.49 -25.35
N PHE A 6 -12.99 -52.01 -25.59
CA PHE A 6 -11.79 -51.60 -24.87
C PHE A 6 -11.27 -50.23 -25.34
N THR A 7 -11.35 -49.97 -26.65
CA THR A 7 -10.87 -48.73 -27.27
C THR A 7 -11.69 -47.50 -26.87
N TRP A 8 -13.00 -47.64 -26.64
CA TRP A 8 -13.84 -46.49 -26.27
C TRP A 8 -13.61 -46.02 -24.82
N LYS A 9 -13.32 -46.95 -23.90
CA LYS A 9 -12.95 -46.60 -22.52
C LYS A 9 -11.61 -45.87 -22.45
N LEU A 10 -10.65 -46.25 -23.29
CA LEU A 10 -9.34 -45.59 -23.37
C LEU A 10 -9.48 -44.14 -23.88
N ILE A 11 -10.32 -43.91 -24.90
CA ILE A 11 -10.59 -42.57 -25.46
C ILE A 11 -11.29 -41.67 -24.44
N MET A 12 -12.29 -42.17 -23.69
CA MET A 12 -12.91 -41.39 -22.62
C MET A 12 -11.93 -41.02 -21.51
N LEU A 13 -11.05 -41.93 -21.10
CA LEU A 13 -10.07 -41.67 -20.03
C LEU A 13 -9.04 -40.61 -20.44
N LEU A 14 -8.64 -40.60 -21.73
CA LEU A 14 -7.76 -39.59 -22.32
C LEU A 14 -8.45 -38.21 -22.39
N CYS A 15 -9.74 -38.15 -22.73
CA CYS A 15 -10.49 -36.89 -22.73
C CYS A 15 -10.68 -36.30 -21.31
N LEU A 16 -10.89 -37.16 -20.30
CA LEU A 16 -10.98 -36.73 -18.90
C LEU A 16 -9.64 -36.23 -18.35
N ALA A 17 -8.52 -36.85 -18.73
CA ALA A 17 -7.18 -36.39 -18.35
C ALA A 17 -6.80 -35.05 -19.01
N GLY A 18 -7.26 -34.82 -20.25
CA GLY A 18 -7.05 -33.54 -20.96
C GLY A 18 -7.77 -32.34 -20.34
N MET A 19 -8.92 -32.56 -19.69
CA MET A 19 -9.63 -31.48 -18.96
C MET A 19 -9.04 -31.20 -17.57
N ALA A 20 -8.27 -32.13 -16.99
CA ALA A 20 -7.56 -31.93 -15.72
C ALA A 20 -6.19 -31.26 -15.88
N SER A 21 -5.77 -31.01 -17.12
CA SER A 21 -4.47 -30.41 -17.46
C SER A 21 -4.60 -29.00 -18.04
N VAL A 22 -5.75 -28.34 -17.86
CA VAL A 22 -5.80 -26.89 -18.01
C VAL A 22 -4.96 -26.32 -16.87
N PRO A 23 -3.79 -25.71 -17.13
CA PRO A 23 -3.05 -25.04 -16.08
C PRO A 23 -4.00 -24.00 -15.48
N SER A 24 -4.09 -23.94 -14.14
CA SER A 24 -4.80 -22.86 -13.48
C SER A 24 -4.27 -21.54 -14.06
N CYS A 25 -5.17 -20.75 -14.66
CA CYS A 25 -4.82 -19.54 -15.41
C CYS A 25 -4.05 -18.48 -14.58
N ASP A 26 -3.93 -18.65 -13.27
CA ASP A 26 -3.22 -17.74 -12.38
C ASP A 26 -1.69 -17.81 -12.45
N TRP A 27 -1.10 -18.83 -13.07
CA TRP A 27 0.37 -19.00 -13.01
C TRP A 27 1.16 -17.95 -13.81
N PHE A 28 0.48 -17.16 -14.65
CA PHE A 28 1.08 -16.11 -15.49
C PHE A 28 0.43 -14.75 -15.29
N ARG A 29 -0.35 -14.55 -14.23
CA ARG A 29 -0.89 -13.23 -13.94
C ARG A 29 0.26 -12.37 -13.40
N GLU A 30 0.67 -11.41 -14.21
CA GLU A 30 1.56 -10.34 -13.76
C GLU A 30 0.83 -9.53 -12.68
N ASP A 31 1.58 -9.11 -11.66
CA ASP A 31 1.04 -8.24 -10.62
C ASP A 31 0.54 -6.94 -11.26
N PRO A 32 -0.59 -6.37 -10.79
CA PRO A 32 -1.03 -5.06 -11.25
C PRO A 32 0.06 -4.00 -11.10
N LEU A 33 0.15 -3.05 -12.04
CA LEU A 33 1.23 -2.05 -12.07
C LEU A 33 1.36 -1.22 -10.79
N TYR A 34 0.26 -1.02 -10.05
CA TYR A 34 0.28 -0.30 -8.77
C TYR A 34 0.93 -1.09 -7.61
N VAL A 35 1.06 -2.42 -7.73
CA VAL A 35 1.66 -3.27 -6.69
C VAL A 35 3.16 -3.05 -6.67
N GLY A 36 3.69 -2.67 -5.52
CA GLY A 36 5.09 -2.33 -5.37
C GLY A 36 5.35 -1.38 -4.19
N THR A 37 6.59 -0.92 -4.11
CA THR A 37 7.01 0.10 -3.14
C THR A 37 7.33 1.38 -3.88
N TRP A 38 6.75 2.46 -3.39
CA TRP A 38 6.75 3.77 -4.01
C TRP A 38 7.28 4.81 -3.02
N GLN A 39 7.99 5.82 -3.51
CA GLN A 39 8.56 6.88 -2.70
C GLN A 39 8.21 8.25 -3.25
N TYR A 40 7.88 9.16 -2.34
CA TYR A 40 7.73 10.57 -2.61
C TYR A 40 8.56 11.35 -1.60
N THR A 41 9.20 12.42 -2.05
CA THR A 41 9.99 13.30 -1.19
C THR A 41 9.54 14.74 -1.34
N ASP A 42 9.35 15.42 -0.22
CA ASP A 42 8.93 16.80 -0.18
C ASP A 42 9.78 17.65 0.77
N LYS A 43 9.66 18.96 0.62
CA LYS A 43 10.28 19.95 1.52
C LYS A 43 9.21 20.77 2.20
N ILE A 44 9.23 20.74 3.53
CA ILE A 44 8.33 21.53 4.39
C ILE A 44 9.11 22.71 4.96
N TYR A 45 8.56 23.91 4.78
CA TYR A 45 9.14 25.15 5.28
C TYR A 45 8.33 25.65 6.48
N ALA A 46 8.95 25.74 7.65
CA ALA A 46 8.36 26.25 8.87
C ALA A 46 9.20 27.40 9.43
N GLY A 47 8.90 28.62 9.00
CA GLY A 47 9.72 29.79 9.29
C GLY A 47 11.10 29.67 8.64
N GLU A 48 12.17 29.71 9.44
CA GLU A 48 13.56 29.55 8.97
C GLU A 48 14.02 28.08 8.96
N MET A 49 13.17 27.15 9.40
CA MET A 49 13.47 25.73 9.41
C MET A 49 12.98 25.06 8.13
N VAL A 50 13.81 24.19 7.57
CA VAL A 50 13.48 23.34 6.43
C VAL A 50 13.53 21.89 6.88
N PHE A 51 12.47 21.15 6.55
CA PHE A 51 12.37 19.72 6.81
C PHE A 51 12.22 18.97 5.48
N ASN A 52 12.88 17.83 5.38
CA ASN A 52 12.68 16.86 4.31
C ASN A 52 11.69 15.80 4.80
N GLY A 53 10.55 15.71 4.12
CA GLY A 53 9.63 14.60 4.28
C GLY A 53 9.93 13.52 3.24
N ILE A 54 9.83 12.27 3.67
CA ILE A 54 9.95 11.10 2.80
C ILE A 54 8.76 10.22 3.11
N THR A 55 7.89 10.03 2.13
CA THR A 55 6.77 9.09 2.19
C THR A 55 7.14 7.84 1.41
N THR A 56 7.10 6.69 2.07
CA THR A 56 7.21 5.38 1.42
C THR A 56 5.85 4.69 1.48
N LEU A 57 5.28 4.36 0.33
CA LEU A 57 4.01 3.66 0.19
C LEU A 57 4.25 2.26 -0.40
N THR A 58 3.92 1.23 0.35
CA THR A 58 3.95 -0.17 -0.10
C THR A 58 2.53 -0.64 -0.36
N LEU A 59 2.24 -1.05 -1.59
CA LEU A 59 0.95 -1.58 -2.01
C LEU A 59 1.08 -3.06 -2.37
N THR A 60 0.18 -3.88 -1.85
CA THR A 60 -0.08 -5.24 -2.35
C THR A 60 -1.42 -5.25 -3.08
N GLU A 61 -1.85 -6.41 -3.60
CA GLU A 61 -3.19 -6.53 -4.17
C GLU A 61 -4.31 -6.23 -3.17
N SER A 62 -4.05 -6.30 -1.84
CA SER A 62 -5.11 -6.24 -0.82
C SER A 62 -4.76 -5.46 0.45
N THR A 63 -3.55 -4.91 0.54
CA THR A 63 -3.10 -4.17 1.73
C THR A 63 -2.25 -2.99 1.32
N PHE A 64 -2.17 -2.01 2.21
CA PHE A 64 -1.21 -0.92 2.10
C PHE A 64 -0.44 -0.74 3.41
N GLU A 65 0.78 -0.24 3.28
CA GLU A 65 1.57 0.31 4.38
C GLU A 65 2.19 1.62 3.88
N GLU A 66 1.99 2.69 4.61
CA GLU A 66 2.55 4.00 4.32
C GLU A 66 3.34 4.50 5.51
N ILE A 67 4.57 4.93 5.28
CA ILE A 67 5.48 5.45 6.29
C ILE A 67 5.95 6.83 5.85
N TYR A 68 5.62 7.83 6.65
CA TYR A 68 6.07 9.20 6.49
C TYR A 68 7.15 9.52 7.52
N VAL A 69 8.33 9.90 7.05
CA VAL A 69 9.50 10.23 7.86
C VAL A 69 9.86 11.69 7.66
N LEU A 70 9.95 12.44 8.75
CA LEU A 70 10.35 13.84 8.73
C LEU A 70 11.76 13.99 9.31
N LYS A 71 12.66 14.66 8.58
CA LYS A 71 14.03 14.97 8.98
C LYS A 71 14.29 16.46 8.80
N ALA A 72 15.11 17.07 9.65
CA ALA A 72 15.62 18.41 9.34
C ALA A 72 16.54 18.34 8.11
N ASP A 73 16.51 19.35 7.21
CA ASP A 73 17.18 19.29 5.88
C ASP A 73 18.68 18.97 5.97
N ASN A 74 19.33 19.37 7.07
CA ASN A 74 20.76 19.17 7.32
C ASN A 74 21.06 18.11 8.41
N SER A 75 20.10 17.24 8.74
CA SER A 75 20.26 16.21 9.76
C SER A 75 19.93 14.82 9.21
N SER A 76 20.72 13.83 9.62
CA SER A 76 20.38 12.42 9.42
C SER A 76 19.39 11.90 10.48
N GLU A 77 19.18 12.66 11.55
CA GLU A 77 18.27 12.28 12.64
C GLU A 77 16.81 12.41 12.21
N ILE A 78 16.03 11.39 12.54
CA ILE A 78 14.58 11.40 12.32
C ILE A 78 13.97 12.29 13.41
N GLY A 79 13.26 13.33 13.01
CA GLY A 79 12.50 14.18 13.93
C GLY A 79 11.20 13.51 14.35
N SER A 80 10.47 12.97 13.39
CA SER A 80 9.23 12.22 13.61
C SER A 80 8.99 11.18 12.53
N LEU A 81 8.18 10.17 12.87
CA LEU A 81 7.69 9.15 11.96
C LEU A 81 6.20 8.96 12.24
N LEU A 82 5.38 9.04 11.19
CA LEU A 82 3.99 8.63 11.18
C LEU A 82 3.86 7.47 10.20
N ALA A 83 3.21 6.39 10.63
CA ALA A 83 2.93 5.25 9.76
C ALA A 83 1.44 4.89 9.79
N MET A 84 0.97 4.30 8.71
CA MET A 84 -0.40 3.86 8.52
C MET A 84 -0.39 2.52 7.79
N LYS A 85 -1.29 1.62 8.15
CA LYS A 85 -1.50 0.40 7.37
C LYS A 85 -2.92 -0.12 7.47
N GLY A 86 -3.28 -0.94 6.50
CA GLY A 86 -4.54 -1.66 6.54
C GLY A 86 -4.87 -2.31 5.21
N ASP A 87 -6.17 -2.45 4.98
CA ASP A 87 -6.70 -3.15 3.81
C ASP A 87 -6.82 -2.19 2.63
N LEU A 88 -6.66 -2.75 1.43
CA LEU A 88 -6.79 -2.07 0.15
C LEU A 88 -7.80 -2.83 -0.69
N ASP A 89 -8.78 -2.12 -1.23
CA ASP A 89 -9.69 -2.64 -2.25
C ASP A 89 -9.52 -1.80 -3.52
N VAL A 90 -9.39 -2.44 -4.67
CA VAL A 90 -9.09 -1.77 -5.94
C VAL A 90 -10.15 -2.13 -6.98
N SER A 91 -10.76 -1.13 -7.59
CA SER A 91 -11.77 -1.28 -8.63
C SER A 91 -11.52 -0.29 -9.76
N GLY A 92 -11.09 -0.79 -10.92
CA GLY A 92 -10.70 0.08 -12.03
C GLY A 92 -9.52 0.98 -11.64
N ASN A 93 -9.75 2.30 -11.68
CA ASN A 93 -8.79 3.35 -11.29
C ASN A 93 -9.06 3.90 -9.88
N GLU A 94 -9.91 3.27 -9.10
CA GLU A 94 -10.21 3.67 -7.73
C GLU A 94 -9.58 2.70 -6.72
N MET A 95 -9.02 3.26 -5.65
CA MET A 95 -8.51 2.56 -4.48
C MET A 95 -9.32 2.98 -3.25
N THR A 96 -9.78 2.01 -2.46
CA THR A 96 -10.35 2.24 -1.14
C THR A 96 -9.38 1.75 -0.08
N PHE A 97 -8.82 2.69 0.68
CA PHE A 97 -7.94 2.43 1.81
C PHE A 97 -8.78 2.27 3.08
N ARG A 98 -8.53 1.20 3.85
CA ARG A 98 -9.18 0.96 5.15
C ARG A 98 -8.14 0.80 6.22
N LEU A 99 -7.96 1.84 7.03
CA LEU A 99 -6.96 1.87 8.07
C LEU A 99 -7.29 0.86 9.19
N THR A 100 -6.31 0.04 9.56
CA THR A 100 -6.42 -0.91 10.68
C THR A 100 -5.47 -0.59 11.82
N ALA A 101 -4.35 0.08 11.51
CA ALA A 101 -3.39 0.54 12.50
C ALA A 101 -2.70 1.85 12.08
N VAL A 102 -2.32 2.64 13.08
CA VAL A 102 -1.38 3.75 12.94
C VAL A 102 -0.07 3.37 13.63
N GLY A 103 1.02 4.02 13.26
CA GLY A 103 2.32 3.77 13.86
C GLY A 103 3.09 5.05 14.13
N GLU A 104 3.91 4.98 15.17
CA GLU A 104 4.87 6.02 15.53
C GLU A 104 6.26 5.40 15.60
N CYS A 105 7.31 6.21 15.61
CA CYS A 105 8.64 5.66 15.84
C CYS A 105 8.83 5.18 17.28
N ILE A 106 9.56 4.06 17.39
CA ILE A 106 10.15 3.65 18.65
C ILE A 106 11.23 4.66 19.04
N ARG A 107 11.23 5.09 20.30
CA ARG A 107 12.27 5.98 20.85
C ARG A 107 13.44 5.19 21.41
N ASP A 108 14.65 5.66 21.15
CA ASP A 108 15.87 5.09 21.74
C ASP A 108 16.07 5.54 23.20
N ASN A 109 17.19 5.14 23.81
CA ASN A 109 17.52 5.48 25.20
C ASN A 109 17.74 6.98 25.41
N GLN A 110 17.97 7.75 24.35
CA GLN A 110 18.13 9.20 24.34
C GLN A 110 16.82 9.93 23.98
N GLN A 111 15.72 9.19 23.83
CA GLN A 111 14.40 9.68 23.40
C GLN A 111 14.35 10.16 21.94
N ASN A 112 15.33 9.79 21.11
CA ASN A 112 15.31 10.10 19.68
C ASN A 112 14.44 9.10 18.93
N CYS A 113 13.78 9.59 17.87
CA CYS A 113 12.95 8.79 16.99
C CYS A 113 13.83 7.85 16.14
N THR A 114 13.55 6.55 16.17
CA THR A 114 14.21 5.57 15.31
C THR A 114 13.42 5.34 14.02
N ALA A 115 14.01 4.62 13.06
CA ALA A 115 13.31 4.21 11.84
C ALA A 115 12.33 3.04 12.05
N SER A 116 12.28 2.45 13.25
CA SER A 116 11.40 1.33 13.56
C SER A 116 10.03 1.82 14.01
N VAL A 117 8.98 1.18 13.49
CA VAL A 117 7.58 1.55 13.74
C VAL A 117 7.00 0.71 14.89
N GLU A 118 6.46 1.37 15.90
CA GLU A 118 5.53 0.77 16.87
C GLU A 118 4.10 0.92 16.35
N TRP A 119 3.38 -0.19 16.23
CA TRP A 119 2.03 -0.21 15.64
C TRP A 119 0.94 -0.23 16.71
N PHE A 120 -0.01 0.69 16.57
CA PHE A 120 -1.17 0.85 17.43
C PHE A 120 -2.45 0.52 16.66
N GLN A 121 -3.07 -0.60 17.04
CA GLN A 121 -4.29 -1.09 16.42
C GLN A 121 -5.52 -0.24 16.82
N LYS A 122 -6.59 -0.37 16.02
CA LYS A 122 -7.91 0.18 16.34
C LYS A 122 -8.35 -0.17 17.76
N GLY A 123 -8.86 0.84 18.47
CA GLY A 123 -9.30 0.74 19.87
C GLY A 123 -8.22 1.12 20.90
N SER A 124 -6.96 1.28 20.50
CA SER A 124 -5.94 1.89 21.36
C SER A 124 -6.17 3.41 21.53
N SER A 125 -5.62 3.99 22.61
CA SER A 125 -5.66 5.43 22.83
C SER A 125 -4.91 6.19 21.74
N THR A 126 -3.73 5.71 21.34
CA THR A 126 -2.90 6.33 20.28
C THR A 126 -3.65 6.36 18.96
N TYR A 127 -4.24 5.23 18.54
CA TYR A 127 -5.07 5.18 17.33
C TYR A 127 -6.22 6.21 17.39
N SER A 128 -6.94 6.26 18.52
CA SER A 128 -8.06 7.18 18.71
C SER A 128 -7.66 8.66 18.63
N THR A 129 -6.44 9.00 19.06
CA THR A 129 -5.88 10.36 18.92
C THR A 129 -5.66 10.71 17.45
N TYR A 130 -5.06 9.81 16.67
CA TYR A 130 -4.80 10.06 15.25
C TYR A 130 -6.08 10.17 14.41
N MET A 131 -7.16 9.48 14.80
CA MET A 131 -8.45 9.57 14.10
C MET A 131 -9.12 10.95 14.17
N GLN A 132 -8.56 11.88 14.95
CA GLN A 132 -8.97 13.29 14.91
C GLN A 132 -8.49 14.00 13.63
N TYR A 133 -7.39 13.51 13.04
CA TYR A 133 -6.74 14.10 11.87
C TYR A 133 -6.85 13.21 10.62
N LEU A 134 -7.02 11.90 10.81
CA LEU A 134 -7.14 10.91 9.74
C LEU A 134 -8.55 10.34 9.67
N LYS A 135 -8.90 9.73 8.53
CA LYS A 135 -10.12 8.96 8.36
C LYS A 135 -9.83 7.47 8.19
N GLU A 136 -10.69 6.65 8.78
CA GLU A 136 -10.54 5.19 8.74
C GLU A 136 -10.74 4.62 7.34
N THR A 137 -11.55 5.28 6.51
CA THR A 137 -11.79 4.86 5.14
C THR A 137 -11.67 6.07 4.24
N VAL A 138 -10.79 5.95 3.26
CA VAL A 138 -10.49 6.99 2.27
C VAL A 138 -10.54 6.35 0.90
N GLN A 139 -11.22 6.99 -0.03
CA GLN A 139 -11.22 6.60 -1.43
C GLN A 139 -10.30 7.55 -2.19
N GLY A 140 -9.61 7.02 -3.18
CA GLY A 140 -8.73 7.79 -4.05
C GLY A 140 -8.73 7.25 -5.46
N GLU A 141 -8.33 8.12 -6.39
CA GLU A 141 -8.06 7.75 -7.77
C GLU A 141 -6.56 7.54 -7.95
N PHE A 142 -6.18 6.61 -8.83
CA PHE A 142 -4.78 6.36 -9.14
C PHE A 142 -4.53 6.10 -10.61
N VAL A 143 -3.31 6.38 -11.04
CA VAL A 143 -2.72 5.94 -12.31
C VAL A 143 -1.34 5.40 -12.01
N ALA A 144 -1.01 4.22 -12.53
CA ALA A 144 0.28 3.59 -12.30
C ALA A 144 0.87 3.05 -13.60
N ASP A 145 2.19 3.14 -13.72
CA ASP A 145 2.98 2.45 -14.73
C ASP A 145 4.17 1.71 -14.10
N GLU A 146 5.20 1.39 -14.89
CA GLU A 146 6.38 0.67 -14.41
C GLU A 146 7.24 1.51 -13.44
N ASP A 147 7.20 2.84 -13.55
CA ASP A 147 8.12 3.75 -12.88
C ASP A 147 7.40 4.71 -11.90
N TYR A 148 6.13 5.03 -12.16
CA TYR A 148 5.37 6.04 -11.44
C TYR A 148 4.02 5.54 -10.91
N LEU A 149 3.63 6.07 -9.76
CA LEU A 149 2.28 5.98 -9.20
C LEU A 149 1.79 7.39 -8.89
N TRP A 150 0.81 7.87 -9.64
CA TRP A 150 0.05 9.06 -9.27
C TRP A 150 -1.17 8.64 -8.45
N LEU A 151 -1.34 9.24 -7.27
CA LEU A 151 -2.39 8.91 -6.31
C LEU A 151 -3.02 10.19 -5.77
N VAL A 152 -4.34 10.31 -5.91
CA VAL A 152 -5.14 11.42 -5.41
C VAL A 152 -6.17 10.92 -4.40
N ARG A 153 -6.13 11.42 -3.16
CA ARG A 153 -7.05 11.04 -2.10
C ARG A 153 -7.17 12.09 -0.99
N ASP A 154 -8.41 12.42 -0.64
CA ASP A 154 -8.76 13.26 0.51
C ASP A 154 -8.64 12.44 1.81
N ARG A 155 -7.52 12.56 2.52
CA ARG A 155 -7.20 11.73 3.70
C ARG A 155 -7.98 12.16 4.94
N ASN A 156 -8.37 13.42 5.00
CA ASN A 156 -9.01 14.04 6.15
C ASN A 156 -10.54 14.24 5.95
N LEU A 157 -11.06 13.98 4.74
CA LEU A 157 -12.43 14.16 4.27
C LEU A 157 -12.98 15.58 4.49
N ASP A 158 -12.17 16.61 4.22
CA ASP A 158 -12.59 18.00 4.29
C ASP A 158 -13.18 18.56 2.98
N GLY A 159 -13.09 17.80 1.89
CA GLY A 159 -13.75 18.08 0.62
C GLY A 159 -12.82 18.58 -0.49
N ASP A 160 -11.51 18.61 -0.28
CA ASP A 160 -10.52 18.84 -1.33
C ASP A 160 -9.31 17.87 -1.23
N THR A 161 -8.27 18.12 -2.02
CA THR A 161 -7.01 17.34 -2.02
C THR A 161 -5.80 18.26 -2.07
N GLU A 162 -5.92 19.47 -1.52
CA GLU A 162 -4.87 20.50 -1.56
C GLU A 162 -3.83 20.30 -0.45
N ASP A 163 -4.12 19.43 0.51
CA ASP A 163 -3.22 19.07 1.60
C ASP A 163 -1.97 18.31 1.09
N THR A 164 -0.84 18.57 1.74
CA THR A 164 0.41 17.87 1.42
C THR A 164 0.24 16.36 1.60
N GLY A 165 0.49 15.62 0.52
CA GLY A 165 0.39 14.16 0.53
C GLY A 165 -0.93 13.62 -0.03
N GLU A 166 -1.86 14.46 -0.44
CA GLU A 166 -3.18 14.05 -0.95
C GLU A 166 -3.23 13.89 -2.46
N ASP A 167 -2.57 14.77 -3.22
CA ASP A 167 -2.28 14.63 -4.65
C ASP A 167 -0.77 14.47 -4.84
N VAL A 168 -0.32 13.24 -5.14
CA VAL A 168 1.10 12.89 -5.13
C VAL A 168 1.46 11.98 -6.30
N GLU A 169 2.57 12.30 -6.95
CA GLU A 169 3.30 11.40 -7.85
C GLU A 169 4.45 10.76 -7.08
N PHE A 170 4.44 9.44 -6.98
CA PHE A 170 5.49 8.64 -6.37
C PHE A 170 6.36 7.99 -7.45
N GLU A 171 7.65 7.85 -7.13
CA GLU A 171 8.62 7.09 -7.92
C GLU A 171 8.77 5.67 -7.35
N ARG A 172 8.96 4.67 -8.21
CA ARG A 172 9.20 3.30 -7.77
C ARG A 172 10.57 3.13 -7.09
N LEU A 173 10.63 2.32 -6.03
CA LEU A 173 11.87 1.91 -5.34
C LEU A 173 12.43 0.56 -5.82
#